data_AF-A0A1Y1NHM6-F1
#
_entry.id   AF-A0A1Y1NHM6-F1
#
_cell.length_a   1.000
_cell.length_b   1.000
_cell.length_c   1.000
_cell.angle_alpha   90.00
_cell.angle_beta   90.00
_cell.angle_gamma   90.00
#
_symmetry.space_group_name_H-M   'P 1'
#
loop_
_entity.id
_entity.type
_entity.pdbx_description
1 polymer ?
#
loop_
_entity_poly.entity_id
_entity_poly.type
_entity_poly.pdbx_seq_one_letter_code
_entity_poly.pdbx_strand_id
1 'polypeptide(L)'
;MQVIKGVAFTAVYFTIAFGASILDLLTKEDYQCMEDLNIDVNQLLAHFDDDFKLKPDDQVLLAEGVCWLKRMKMMDDNNNLNWDNLVQLPIMIMPLYGKQDMANKEEVAANVLQKCREDVLASQNIATTLNNCIGDQLSKL
;
A
#
# COMPACT_ATOMS: atom_id res chain seq x y z
N MET A 1 8.08 60.33 2.21
CA MET A 1 7.30 59.30 2.91
C MET A 1 6.58 58.46 1.86
N GLN A 2 7.21 57.38 1.41
CA GLN A 2 6.68 56.47 0.39
C GLN A 2 6.51 55.10 1.05
N VAL A 3 5.28 54.61 0.99
CA VAL A 3 4.81 53.37 1.59
C VAL A 3 5.46 52.20 0.85
N ILE A 4 6.26 51.41 1.56
CA ILE A 4 6.69 50.09 1.11
C ILE A 4 5.45 49.21 1.12
N LYS A 5 4.76 49.12 -0.01
CA LYS A 5 3.71 48.13 -0.22
C LYS A 5 4.42 46.79 -0.37
N GLY A 6 4.30 45.96 0.67
CA GLY A 6 4.69 44.56 0.65
C GLY A 6 4.08 43.88 -0.56
N VAL A 7 4.94 43.36 -1.43
CA VAL A 7 4.53 42.37 -2.42
C VAL A 7 4.63 41.03 -1.71
N ALA A 8 3.47 40.44 -1.53
CA ALA A 8 3.23 39.20 -0.84
C ALA A 8 4.19 38.10 -1.32
N PHE A 9 4.65 37.29 -0.37
CA PHE A 9 5.04 35.91 -0.62
C PHE A 9 3.92 35.25 -1.43
N THR A 10 4.06 35.18 -2.75
CA THR A 10 3.36 34.17 -3.53
C THR A 10 3.98 32.84 -3.15
N ALA A 11 3.51 32.30 -2.02
CA ALA A 11 3.45 30.87 -1.83
C ALA A 11 2.66 30.34 -3.02
N VAL A 12 3.37 29.95 -4.07
CA VAL A 12 2.83 29.09 -5.09
C VAL A 12 2.67 27.74 -4.40
N TYR A 13 1.63 27.63 -3.59
CA TYR A 13 0.99 26.36 -3.31
C TYR A 13 0.46 25.87 -4.65
N PHE A 14 1.31 25.16 -5.39
CA PHE A 14 0.82 24.13 -6.29
C PHE A 14 0.23 23.03 -5.38
N THR A 15 -0.98 23.26 -4.86
CA THR A 15 -1.98 22.20 -4.84
C THR A 15 -2.20 21.89 -6.33
N ILE A 16 -1.95 20.69 -6.81
CA ILE A 16 -2.68 19.47 -6.48
C ILE A 16 -1.81 18.30 -6.95
N ALA A 17 -1.42 17.41 -6.03
CA ALA A 17 -1.21 16.01 -6.38
C ALA A 17 -2.22 15.23 -5.55
N PHE A 18 -3.41 14.99 -6.13
CA PHE A 18 -4.40 14.09 -5.55
C PHE A 18 -3.84 12.66 -5.64
N GLY A 19 -3.01 12.28 -4.67
CA GLY A 19 -2.66 10.89 -4.40
C GLY A 19 -3.07 10.59 -2.96
N ALA A 20 -3.69 9.43 -2.73
CA ALA A 20 -3.82 8.94 -1.36
C ALA A 20 -2.42 8.70 -0.80
N SER A 21 -2.24 8.91 0.51
CA SER A 21 -1.04 8.48 1.22
C SER A 21 -1.23 7.07 1.79
N ILE A 22 -0.14 6.37 2.11
CA ILE A 22 -0.23 5.07 2.83
C ILE A 22 -1.03 5.23 4.12
N LEU A 23 -0.88 6.37 4.82
CA LEU A 23 -1.59 6.66 6.05
C LEU A 23 -3.12 6.64 5.86
N ASP A 24 -3.60 7.07 4.69
CA ASP A 24 -5.04 7.06 4.36
C ASP A 24 -5.57 5.64 4.09
N LEU A 25 -4.68 4.67 3.90
CA LEU A 25 -5.02 3.28 3.63
C LEU A 25 -4.86 2.35 4.83
N LEU A 26 -4.26 2.82 5.93
CA LEU A 26 -4.14 2.01 7.16
C LEU A 26 -5.53 1.69 7.71
N THR A 27 -5.81 0.41 7.84
CA THR A 27 -7.03 -0.15 8.41
C THR A 27 -6.89 -0.32 9.93
N LYS A 28 -7.99 -0.69 10.58
CA LYS A 28 -7.97 -1.05 12.00
C LYS A 28 -7.01 -2.22 12.26
N GLU A 29 -6.95 -3.16 11.33
CA GLU A 29 -6.10 -4.35 11.40
C GLU A 29 -4.61 -3.98 11.37
N ASP A 30 -4.20 -2.96 10.61
CA ASP A 30 -2.82 -2.42 10.65
C ASP A 30 -2.46 -1.95 12.06
N TYR A 31 -3.32 -1.14 12.70
CA TYR A 31 -3.07 -0.65 14.06
C TYR A 31 -2.99 -1.79 15.09
N GLN A 32 -3.80 -2.84 14.93
CA GLN A 32 -3.74 -4.00 15.80
C GLN A 32 -2.44 -4.79 15.61
N CYS A 33 -1.98 -4.95 14.38
CA CYS A 33 -0.70 -5.62 14.10
C CYS A 33 0.49 -4.81 14.61
N MET A 34 0.47 -3.48 14.43
CA MET A 34 1.47 -2.59 14.99
C MET A 34 1.53 -2.67 16.52
N GLU A 35 0.38 -2.73 17.19
CA GLU A 35 0.31 -2.91 18.66
C GLU A 35 0.90 -4.26 19.09
N ASP A 36 0.48 -5.36 18.48
CA ASP A 36 0.95 -6.71 18.81
C ASP A 36 2.46 -6.89 18.58
N LEU A 37 2.99 -6.25 17.53
CA LEU A 37 4.39 -6.35 17.13
C LEU A 37 5.27 -5.25 17.74
N ASN A 38 4.67 -4.32 18.49
CA ASN A 38 5.34 -3.17 19.08
C ASN A 38 6.10 -2.32 18.03
N ILE A 39 5.41 -1.99 16.94
CA ILE A 39 5.90 -1.16 15.82
C ILE A 39 5.17 0.19 15.86
N ASP A 40 5.88 1.30 15.68
CA ASP A 40 5.25 2.61 15.50
C ASP A 40 4.90 2.87 14.02
N VAL A 41 3.86 3.67 13.77
CA VAL A 41 3.42 4.02 12.41
C VAL A 41 4.54 4.66 11.59
N ASN A 42 5.42 5.47 12.20
CA ASN A 42 6.53 6.07 11.47
C ASN A 42 7.61 5.04 11.10
N GLN A 43 7.77 3.98 11.92
CA GLN A 43 8.65 2.88 11.56
C GLN A 43 8.08 2.15 10.36
N LEU A 44 6.80 1.79 10.38
CA LEU A 44 6.11 1.15 9.27
C LEU A 44 6.29 1.93 7.95
N LEU A 45 5.99 3.23 7.99
CA LEU A 45 6.06 4.11 6.81
C LEU A 45 7.48 4.27 6.26
N ALA A 46 8.51 4.22 7.10
CA ALA A 46 9.91 4.35 6.68
C ALA A 46 10.41 3.17 5.82
N HIS A 47 9.65 2.08 5.77
CA HIS A 47 10.01 0.89 5.03
C HIS A 47 9.40 0.82 3.62
N PHE A 48 8.52 1.76 3.27
CA PHE A 48 8.05 1.97 1.91
C PHE A 48 8.99 2.94 1.18
N ASP A 49 9.29 2.65 -0.09
CA ASP A 49 9.96 3.62 -0.97
C ASP A 49 8.97 4.62 -1.60
N ASP A 50 9.49 5.53 -2.42
CA ASP A 50 8.69 6.56 -3.10
C ASP A 50 7.66 5.98 -4.08
N ASP A 51 7.81 4.71 -4.49
CA ASP A 51 6.88 3.96 -5.35
C ASP A 51 5.95 3.05 -4.52
N PHE A 52 5.91 3.22 -3.19
CA PHE A 52 5.14 2.39 -2.25
C PHE A 52 5.54 0.91 -2.26
N LYS A 53 6.78 0.59 -2.60
CA LYS A 53 7.33 -0.77 -2.58
C LYS A 53 8.07 -1.06 -1.29
N LEU A 54 8.09 -2.34 -0.94
CA LEU A 54 8.73 -2.86 0.27
C LEU A 54 10.08 -3.49 -0.06
N LYS A 55 11.04 -3.33 0.85
CA LYS A 55 12.32 -4.03 0.76
C LYS A 55 12.13 -5.53 1.04
N PRO A 56 12.71 -6.44 0.24
CA PRO A 56 12.51 -7.88 0.40
C PRO A 56 13.04 -8.46 1.71
N ASP A 57 14.00 -7.81 2.36
CA ASP A 57 14.72 -8.27 3.55
C ASP A 57 14.21 -7.61 4.86
N ASP A 58 13.08 -6.92 4.78
CA ASP A 58 12.54 -6.17 5.91
C ASP A 58 11.70 -7.04 6.86
N GLN A 59 12.33 -7.56 7.90
CA GLN A 59 11.66 -8.47 8.85
C GLN A 59 10.49 -7.83 9.61
N VAL A 60 10.54 -6.51 9.82
CA VAL A 60 9.48 -5.78 10.53
C VAL A 60 8.21 -5.74 9.68
N LEU A 61 8.34 -5.34 8.42
CA LEU A 61 7.22 -5.36 7.47
C LEU A 61 6.74 -6.75 7.11
N LEU A 62 7.63 -7.74 7.05
CA LEU A 62 7.22 -9.12 6.80
C LEU A 62 6.32 -9.63 7.92
N ALA A 63 6.67 -9.35 9.18
CA ALA A 63 5.85 -9.72 10.32
C ALA A 63 4.51 -8.96 10.33
N GLU A 64 4.56 -7.65 10.06
CA GLU A 64 3.36 -6.81 10.02
C GLU A 64 2.41 -7.22 8.88
N GLY A 65 2.90 -7.34 7.65
CA GLY A 65 2.09 -7.72 6.49
C GLY A 65 1.50 -9.12 6.62
N VAL A 66 2.22 -10.08 7.21
CA VAL A 66 1.65 -11.42 7.51
C VAL A 66 0.56 -11.32 8.57
N CYS A 67 0.78 -10.55 9.64
CA CYS A 67 -0.25 -10.31 10.66
C CYS A 67 -1.50 -9.70 10.02
N TRP A 68 -1.32 -8.66 9.20
CA TRP A 68 -2.41 -7.94 8.55
C TRP A 68 -3.20 -8.86 7.60
N LEU A 69 -2.51 -9.62 6.74
CA LEU A 69 -3.15 -10.58 5.83
C LEU A 69 -3.98 -11.63 6.57
N LYS A 70 -3.51 -12.10 7.74
CA LYS A 70 -4.27 -13.04 8.59
C LYS A 70 -5.50 -12.38 9.20
N ARG A 71 -5.38 -11.18 9.75
CA ARG A 71 -6.51 -10.44 10.35
C ARG A 71 -7.58 -10.11 9.30
N MET A 72 -7.16 -9.75 8.10
CA MET A 72 -8.03 -9.50 6.95
C MET A 72 -8.60 -10.79 6.33
N LYS A 73 -8.26 -11.98 6.86
CA LYS A 73 -8.68 -13.30 6.34
C LYS A 73 -8.26 -13.54 4.89
N MET A 74 -7.19 -12.88 4.46
CA MET A 74 -6.54 -13.07 3.16
C MET A 74 -5.44 -14.14 3.23
N MET A 75 -5.04 -14.53 4.44
CA MET A 75 -4.08 -15.59 4.72
C MET A 75 -4.60 -16.43 5.90
N ASP A 76 -4.41 -17.75 5.85
CA ASP A 76 -4.73 -18.65 6.97
C ASP A 76 -3.57 -18.78 7.97
N ASP A 77 -3.77 -19.51 9.07
CA ASP A 77 -2.74 -19.70 10.10
C ASP A 77 -1.51 -20.46 9.60
N ASN A 78 -1.64 -21.23 8.51
CA ASN A 78 -0.56 -21.97 7.84
C ASN A 78 0.13 -21.14 6.75
N ASN A 79 -0.15 -19.84 6.67
CA ASN A 79 0.36 -18.90 5.67
C ASN A 79 -0.10 -19.19 4.22
N ASN A 80 -1.20 -19.92 4.04
CA ASN A 80 -1.82 -20.09 2.72
C ASN A 80 -2.69 -18.89 2.40
N LEU A 81 -2.55 -18.34 1.20
CA LEU A 81 -3.36 -17.24 0.72
C LEU A 81 -4.77 -17.68 0.33
N ASN A 82 -5.77 -16.90 0.77
CA ASN A 82 -7.13 -16.95 0.27
C ASN A 82 -7.27 -15.98 -0.91
N TRP A 83 -7.09 -16.51 -2.12
CA TRP A 83 -7.09 -15.75 -3.37
C TRP A 83 -8.40 -15.00 -3.65
N ASP A 84 -9.54 -15.53 -3.19
CA ASP A 84 -10.84 -14.88 -3.39
C ASP A 84 -10.94 -13.62 -2.52
N ASN A 85 -10.47 -13.68 -1.28
CA ASN A 85 -10.44 -12.52 -0.38
C ASN A 85 -9.37 -11.50 -0.77
N LEU A 86 -8.27 -11.95 -1.40
CA LEU A 86 -7.16 -11.09 -1.80
C LEU A 86 -7.54 -10.04 -2.85
N VAL A 87 -8.63 -10.23 -3.61
CA VAL A 87 -9.09 -9.27 -4.64
C VAL A 87 -9.29 -7.86 -4.08
N GLN A 88 -9.58 -7.74 -2.78
CA GLN A 88 -9.73 -6.44 -2.13
C GLN A 88 -8.40 -5.68 -2.00
N LEU A 89 -7.26 -6.37 -1.96
CA LEU A 89 -5.95 -5.74 -1.74
C LEU A 89 -5.55 -4.77 -2.85
N PRO A 90 -5.55 -5.14 -4.15
CA PRO A 90 -5.30 -4.15 -5.21
C PRO A 90 -6.30 -3.01 -5.21
N ILE A 91 -7.58 -3.27 -4.86
CA ILE A 91 -8.62 -2.22 -4.79
C ILE A 91 -8.27 -1.18 -3.72
N MET A 92 -7.79 -1.64 -2.55
CA MET A 92 -7.35 -0.75 -1.48
C MET A 92 -6.13 0.09 -1.89
N ILE A 93 -5.22 -0.48 -2.69
CA ILE A 93 -3.96 0.18 -3.08
C ILE A 93 -4.11 1.10 -4.31
N MET A 94 -5.13 0.90 -5.17
CA MET A 94 -5.41 1.72 -6.35
C MET A 94 -5.34 3.25 -6.14
N PRO A 95 -5.82 3.83 -5.03
CA PRO A 95 -5.71 5.27 -4.77
C PRO A 95 -4.26 5.79 -4.68
N LEU A 96 -3.29 4.98 -4.23
CA LEU A 96 -1.87 5.37 -4.23
C LEU A 96 -1.34 5.60 -5.66
N TYR A 97 -1.96 4.93 -6.64
CA TYR A 97 -1.58 4.97 -8.06
C TYR A 97 -2.51 5.87 -8.89
N GLY A 98 -3.32 6.72 -8.24
CA GLY A 98 -4.27 7.62 -8.91
C GLY A 98 -5.39 6.89 -9.65
N LYS A 99 -5.73 5.65 -9.24
CA LYS A 99 -6.74 4.79 -9.88
C LYS A 99 -8.04 4.71 -9.06
N GLN A 100 -8.28 5.66 -8.16
CA GLN A 100 -9.43 5.63 -7.24
C GLN A 100 -10.81 5.71 -7.92
N ASP A 101 -10.91 6.19 -9.17
CA ASP A 101 -12.19 6.38 -9.87
C ASP A 101 -12.44 5.36 -11.00
N MET A 102 -11.66 4.29 -11.05
CA MET A 102 -11.80 3.26 -12.09
C MET A 102 -13.16 2.54 -11.98
N ALA A 103 -13.87 2.37 -13.11
CA ALA A 103 -15.22 1.78 -13.12
C ALA A 103 -15.25 0.26 -12.87
N ASN A 104 -14.20 -0.47 -13.24
CA ASN A 104 -14.12 -1.94 -13.18
C ASN A 104 -13.07 -2.43 -12.17
N LYS A 105 -13.02 -1.85 -10.96
CA LYS A 105 -11.94 -2.13 -9.98
C LYS A 105 -11.78 -3.61 -9.65
N GLU A 106 -12.88 -4.33 -9.48
CA GLU A 106 -12.83 -5.76 -9.11
C GLU A 106 -12.23 -6.62 -10.21
N GLU A 107 -12.64 -6.40 -11.47
CA GLU A 107 -12.08 -7.11 -12.63
C GLU A 107 -10.58 -6.81 -12.79
N VAL A 108 -10.21 -5.53 -12.66
CA VAL A 108 -8.81 -5.11 -12.76
C VAL A 108 -7.98 -5.68 -11.61
N ALA A 109 -8.49 -5.66 -10.39
CA ALA A 109 -7.83 -6.23 -9.23
C ALA A 109 -7.62 -7.76 -9.36
N ALA A 110 -8.63 -8.48 -9.84
CA ALA A 110 -8.52 -9.91 -10.11
C ALA A 110 -7.44 -10.20 -11.18
N ASN A 111 -7.41 -9.41 -12.27
CA ASN A 111 -6.40 -9.52 -13.31
C ASN A 111 -4.98 -9.20 -12.80
N VAL A 112 -4.84 -8.20 -11.94
CA VAL A 112 -3.57 -7.85 -11.28
C VAL A 112 -3.07 -9.03 -10.44
N LEU A 113 -3.93 -9.61 -9.60
CA LEU A 113 -3.55 -10.75 -8.75
C LEU A 113 -3.22 -12.00 -9.56
N GLN A 114 -3.95 -12.26 -10.65
CA GLN A 114 -3.65 -13.38 -11.53
C GLN A 114 -2.23 -13.28 -12.08
N LYS A 115 -1.78 -12.08 -12.46
CA LYS A 115 -0.41 -11.84 -12.94
C LYS A 115 0.65 -11.99 -11.84
N CYS A 116 0.30 -11.73 -10.59
CA CYS A 116 1.20 -11.85 -9.45
C CYS A 116 1.27 -13.26 -8.85
N ARG A 117 0.35 -14.15 -9.24
CA ARG A 117 0.12 -15.42 -8.54
C ARG A 117 1.34 -16.33 -8.52
N GLU A 118 1.98 -16.53 -9.66
CA GLU A 118 3.11 -17.47 -9.77
C GLU A 118 4.32 -16.98 -8.94
N ASP A 119 4.64 -15.70 -9.03
CA ASP A 119 5.74 -15.09 -8.26
C ASP A 119 5.50 -15.19 -6.75
N VAL A 120 4.27 -14.94 -6.30
CA VAL A 120 3.89 -15.02 -4.89
C VAL A 120 3.95 -16.46 -4.37
N LEU A 121 3.48 -17.45 -5.14
CA LEU A 121 3.53 -18.86 -4.75
C LEU A 121 4.96 -19.43 -4.70
N ALA A 122 5.89 -18.87 -5.48
CA ALA A 122 7.30 -19.23 -5.46
C ALA A 122 8.12 -18.50 -4.38
N SER A 123 7.54 -17.48 -3.74
CA SER A 123 8.26 -16.60 -2.81
C SER A 123 8.29 -17.13 -1.39
N GLN A 124 9.41 -16.90 -0.70
CA GLN A 124 9.53 -17.07 0.75
C GLN A 124 9.00 -15.85 1.53
N ASN A 125 8.82 -14.72 0.84
CA ASN A 125 8.43 -13.42 1.39
C ASN A 125 7.10 -12.97 0.79
N ILE A 126 6.04 -13.74 1.08
CA ILE A 126 4.71 -13.61 0.46
C ILE A 126 4.20 -12.16 0.49
N ALA A 127 4.20 -11.50 1.65
CA ALA A 127 3.66 -10.15 1.81
C ALA A 127 4.38 -9.12 0.93
N THR A 128 5.72 -9.10 0.95
CA THR A 128 6.52 -8.17 0.14
C THR A 128 6.37 -8.45 -1.35
N THR A 129 6.48 -9.71 -1.78
CA THR A 129 6.31 -10.07 -3.20
C THR A 129 4.93 -9.70 -3.71
N LEU A 130 3.89 -9.93 -2.91
CA LEU A 130 2.52 -9.58 -3.24
C LEU A 130 2.34 -8.07 -3.37
N ASN A 131 2.76 -7.29 -2.37
CA ASN A 131 2.65 -5.81 -2.41
C ASN A 131 3.37 -5.23 -3.63
N ASN A 132 4.63 -5.61 -3.82
CA ASN A 132 5.46 -5.05 -4.88
C ASN A 132 4.94 -5.43 -6.26
N CYS A 133 4.51 -6.68 -6.45
CA CYS A 133 3.92 -7.09 -7.72
C CYS A 133 2.62 -6.32 -8.01
N ILE A 134 1.74 -6.14 -7.02
CA ILE A 134 0.52 -5.34 -7.19
C ILE A 134 0.87 -3.92 -7.61
N GLY A 135 1.81 -3.27 -6.92
CA GLY A 135 2.28 -1.93 -7.28
C GLY A 135 2.86 -1.85 -8.69
N ASP A 136 3.68 -2.83 -9.09
CA ASP A 136 4.23 -2.95 -10.44
C ASP A 136 3.17 -3.17 -11.51
N GLN A 137 2.06 -3.86 -11.20
CA GLN A 137 0.97 -4.01 -12.16
C GLN A 137 0.11 -2.76 -12.24
N LEU A 138 -0.20 -2.11 -11.11
CA LEU A 138 -1.03 -0.90 -11.08
C LEU A 138 -0.34 0.30 -11.73
N SER A 139 0.98 0.44 -11.58
CA SER A 139 1.78 1.49 -12.25
C SER A 139 1.83 1.37 -13.78
N LYS A 140 1.49 0.19 -14.33
CA LYS A 140 1.44 -0.06 -15.78
C LYS A 140 0.06 0.18 -16.41
N LEU A 141 -0.98 0.37 -15.58
CA LEU A 141 -2.34 0.69 -16.01
C LEU A 141 -2.50 2.19 -16.27
#